data_AF-A0AAW8L6C2-F1
#
_entry.id   AF-A0AAW8L6C2-F1
#
_cell.length_a   1.000
_cell.length_b   1.000
_cell.length_c   1.000
_cell.angle_alpha   90.00
_cell.angle_beta   90.00
_cell.angle_gamma   90.00
#
_symmetry.space_group_name_H-M   'P 1'
#
loop_
_entity.id
_entity.type
_entity.pdbx_description
1 polymer ?
#
loop_
_entity_poly.entity_id
_entity_poly.type
_entity_poly.pdbx_seq_one_letter_code
_entity_poly.pdbx_strand_id
1 'polypeptide(L)'
;MKIAVFGTTLHAGVMAALLAEYGNQIYWCTSVTCEENISVLSYQDQEVNNYLNKQRKAGFLIECSFSQIPLDIEVYLFCFSPTQIEFALK
;
A
#
# COMPACT_ATOMS: atom_id res chain seq x y z
N MET A 1 13.12 -5.72 -4.13
CA MET A 1 13.02 -5.90 -2.66
C MET A 1 11.56 -6.11 -2.27
N LYS A 2 11.28 -6.64 -1.09
CA LYS A 2 9.92 -6.72 -0.53
C LYS A 2 9.65 -5.50 0.35
N ILE A 3 8.63 -4.72 0.00
CA ILE A 3 8.30 -3.47 0.67
C ILE A 3 6.84 -3.54 1.15
N ALA A 4 6.63 -3.21 2.42
CA ALA A 4 5.29 -3.04 2.98
C ALA A 4 4.93 -1.55 2.98
N VAL A 5 3.78 -1.22 2.40
CA VAL A 5 3.21 0.14 2.42
C VAL A 5 1.96 0.13 3.27
N PHE A 6 1.83 1.12 4.15
CA PHE A 6 0.70 1.26 5.06
C PHE A 6 -0.02 2.58 4.83
N GLY A 7 -1.35 2.53 4.92
CA GLY A 7 -2.21 3.70 4.81
C GLY A 7 -2.83 3.86 3.42
N THR A 8 -3.82 4.75 3.34
CA THR A 8 -4.69 4.90 2.17
C THR A 8 -4.53 6.25 1.48
N THR A 9 -3.60 7.08 1.94
CA THR A 9 -3.38 8.42 1.38
C THR A 9 -2.96 8.37 -0.08
N LEU A 10 -3.15 9.47 -0.82
CA LEU A 10 -2.63 9.57 -2.19
C LEU A 10 -1.11 9.34 -2.23
N HIS A 11 -0.39 9.80 -1.22
CA HIS A 11 1.04 9.56 -1.07
C HIS A 11 1.37 8.07 -0.99
N ALA A 12 0.59 7.29 -0.22
CA ALA A 12 0.73 5.83 -0.17
C ALA A 12 0.54 5.21 -1.56
N GLY A 13 -0.48 5.63 -2.30
CA GLY A 13 -0.75 5.15 -3.65
C GLY A 13 0.34 5.48 -4.66
N VAL A 14 0.87 6.70 -4.62
CA VAL A 14 2.00 7.12 -5.47
C VAL A 14 3.23 6.26 -5.17
N MET A 15 3.58 6.09 -3.88
CA MET A 15 4.74 5.30 -3.49
C MET A 15 4.59 3.83 -3.88
N ALA A 16 3.42 3.22 -3.62
CA ALA A 16 3.15 1.84 -3.99
C ALA A 16 3.25 1.63 -5.51
N ALA A 17 2.68 2.54 -6.30
CA ALA A 17 2.71 2.47 -7.76
C ALA A 17 4.14 2.57 -8.32
N LEU A 18 4.88 3.61 -7.92
CA LEU A 18 6.22 3.86 -8.45
C LEU A 18 7.22 2.80 -8.01
N LEU A 19 7.24 2.43 -6.72
CA LEU A 19 8.18 1.43 -6.23
C LEU A 19 7.95 0.06 -6.88
N ALA A 20 6.69 -0.31 -7.12
CA ALA A 20 6.35 -1.51 -7.90
C ALA A 20 6.85 -1.40 -9.35
N GLU A 21 6.70 -0.24 -9.99
CA GLU A 21 7.20 -0.02 -11.35
C GLU A 21 8.72 -0.18 -11.47
N TYR A 22 9.47 0.19 -10.44
CA TYR A 22 10.93 -0.04 -10.36
C TYR A 22 11.31 -1.48 -9.99
N GLY A 23 10.36 -2.44 -10.01
CA GLY A 23 10.62 -3.87 -9.83
C GLY A 23 10.65 -4.35 -8.39
N ASN A 24 10.10 -3.57 -7.45
CA ASN A 24 9.92 -4.03 -6.07
C ASN A 24 8.60 -4.79 -5.91
N GLN A 25 8.58 -5.76 -5.00
CA GLN A 25 7.35 -6.43 -4.61
C GLN A 25 6.69 -5.60 -3.50
N ILE A 26 5.50 -5.09 -3.77
CA ILE A 26 4.75 -4.23 -2.86
C ILE A 26 3.62 -5.02 -2.20
N TYR A 27 3.61 -5.00 -0.88
CA TYR A 27 2.51 -5.46 -0.04
C TYR A 27 1.85 -4.24 0.57
N TRP A 28 0.62 -3.95 0.16
CA TRP A 28 -0.06 -2.72 0.55
C TRP A 28 -1.19 -3.01 1.52
N CYS A 29 -0.98 -2.61 2.78
CA CYS A 29 -2.01 -2.65 3.82
C CYS A 29 -2.81 -1.34 3.82
N THR A 30 -4.02 -1.43 3.26
CA THR A 30 -4.97 -0.31 3.20
C THR A 30 -5.84 -0.21 4.46
N SER A 31 -5.75 -1.17 5.36
CA SER A 31 -6.43 -1.12 6.66
C SER A 31 -5.63 -0.30 7.67
N VAL A 32 -6.30 0.65 8.34
CA VAL A 32 -5.70 1.50 9.39
C VAL A 32 -5.70 0.79 10.74
N THR A 33 -6.68 -0.08 10.99
CA THR A 33 -6.92 -0.79 12.26
C THR A 33 -6.47 -2.25 12.22
N CYS A 34 -5.64 -2.64 11.24
CA CYS A 34 -5.27 -4.04 10.99
C CYS A 34 -6.45 -4.99 10.73
N GLU A 35 -7.66 -4.45 10.50
CA GLU A 35 -8.83 -5.24 10.10
C GLU A 35 -8.60 -5.96 8.78
N GLU A 36 -9.25 -7.11 8.62
CA GLU A 36 -9.14 -7.98 7.43
C GLU A 36 -9.84 -7.41 6.18
N ASN A 37 -10.56 -6.30 6.32
CA ASN A 37 -11.26 -5.66 5.21
C ASN A 37 -10.28 -4.94 4.29
N ILE A 38 -9.92 -5.61 3.20
CA ILE A 38 -9.06 -5.06 2.15
C ILE A 38 -9.93 -4.22 1.21
N SER A 39 -9.58 -2.94 1.06
CA SER A 39 -10.21 -2.07 0.07
C SER A 39 -9.26 -1.78 -1.08
N VAL A 40 -9.74 -1.99 -2.31
CA VAL A 40 -9.05 -1.51 -3.51
C VAL A 40 -9.35 -0.02 -3.63
N LEU A 41 -8.31 0.79 -3.45
CA LEU A 41 -8.43 2.24 -3.47
C LEU A 41 -8.50 2.76 -4.90
N SER A 42 -9.33 3.80 -5.08
CA SER A 42 -9.41 4.61 -6.29
C SER A 42 -9.28 6.07 -5.89
N TYR A 43 -8.29 6.75 -6.46
CA TYR A 43 -8.01 8.16 -6.21
C TYR A 43 -8.69 9.05 -7.26
N GLN A 44 -8.79 10.36 -6.97
CA GLN A 44 -9.22 11.33 -7.98
C GLN A 44 -8.20 11.44 -9.13
N ASP A 45 -6.92 11.23 -8.83
CA ASP A 45 -5.85 11.20 -9.82
C ASP A 45 -5.89 9.90 -10.63
N GLN A 46 -6.25 10.03 -11.91
CA GLN A 46 -6.40 8.89 -12.81
C GLN A 46 -5.06 8.27 -13.23
N GLU A 47 -3.98 9.06 -13.29
CA GLU A 47 -2.68 8.52 -13.65
C GLU A 47 -2.19 7.55 -12.58
N VAL A 48 -2.32 7.93 -11.30
CA VAL A 48 -1.99 7.05 -10.17
C VAL A 48 -2.80 5.75 -10.24
N ASN A 49 -4.11 5.84 -10.50
CA ASN A 49 -4.95 4.65 -10.64
C ASN A 49 -4.51 3.76 -11.82
N ASN A 50 -4.10 4.35 -12.94
CA ASN A 50 -3.61 3.60 -14.10
C ASN A 50 -2.32 2.84 -13.77
N TYR A 51 -1.36 3.49 -13.11
CA TYR A 51 -0.14 2.83 -12.65
C TYR A 51 -0.44 1.73 -11.62
N LEU A 52 -1.27 1.98 -10.62
CA LEU A 52 -1.66 0.97 -9.63
C LEU A 52 -2.29 -0.26 -10.31
N ASN A 53 -3.22 -0.05 -11.24
CA ASN A 53 -3.84 -1.14 -11.98
C ASN A 53 -2.86 -1.91 -12.87
N LYS A 54 -1.90 -1.22 -13.49
CA LYS A 54 -0.80 -1.84 -14.26
C LYS A 54 0.02 -2.76 -13.36
N GLN A 55 0.41 -2.30 -12.17
CA GLN A 55 1.25 -3.08 -11.26
C GLN A 55 0.51 -4.23 -10.58
N ARG A 56 -0.80 -4.07 -10.27
CA ARG A 56 -1.66 -5.18 -9.83
C ARG A 56 -1.70 -6.30 -10.87
N LYS A 57 -1.95 -5.94 -12.13
CA LYS A 57 -1.99 -6.91 -13.24
C LYS A 57 -0.65 -7.59 -13.47
N ALA A 58 0.46 -6.87 -13.26
CA ALA A 58 1.80 -7.41 -13.36
C ALA A 58 2.20 -8.27 -12.15
N GLY A 59 1.44 -8.24 -11.05
CA GLY A 59 1.70 -9.01 -9.83
C GLY A 59 2.72 -8.39 -8.87
N PHE A 60 3.27 -7.21 -9.19
CA PHE A 60 4.23 -6.50 -8.34
C PHE A 60 3.56 -5.73 -7.19
N LEU A 61 2.24 -5.54 -7.23
CA LEU A 61 1.48 -4.87 -6.19
C LEU A 61 0.33 -5.76 -5.72
N ILE A 62 0.28 -6.01 -4.42
CA ILE A 62 -0.74 -6.84 -3.78
C ILE A 62 -1.32 -6.05 -2.60
N GLU A 63 -2.62 -5.76 -2.63
CA GLU A 63 -3.34 -5.33 -1.44
C GLU A 63 -3.56 -6.50 -0.49
N CYS A 64 -3.20 -6.34 0.78
CA CYS A 64 -3.29 -7.39 1.76
C CYS A 64 -3.63 -6.84 3.15
N SER A 65 -4.15 -7.70 4.04
CA SER A 65 -4.29 -7.35 5.45
C SER A 65 -2.92 -7.38 6.15
N PHE A 66 -2.84 -6.84 7.36
CA PHE A 66 -1.60 -6.85 8.15
C PHE A 66 -1.07 -8.28 8.39
N SER A 67 -1.96 -9.23 8.68
CA SER A 67 -1.60 -10.64 8.94
C SER A 67 -1.02 -11.37 7.73
N GLN A 68 -1.21 -10.83 6.53
CA GLN A 68 -0.72 -11.41 5.28
C GLN A 68 0.63 -10.82 4.84
N ILE A 69 1.13 -9.80 5.53
CA ILE A 69 2.43 -9.21 5.23
C ILE A 69 3.53 -10.21 5.59
N PRO A 70 4.44 -10.55 4.66
CA PRO A 70 5.55 -11.45 4.95
C PRO A 70 6.45 -10.94 6.08
N LEU A 71 7.06 -11.86 6.84
CA LEU A 71 8.02 -11.49 7.88
C LEU A 71 9.38 -11.06 7.33
N ASP A 72 9.67 -11.35 6.07
CA ASP A 72 10.92 -11.02 5.39
C ASP A 72 10.83 -9.72 4.56
N ILE A 73 9.98 -8.79 5.00
CA ILE A 73 9.92 -7.43 4.44
C ILE A 73 11.20 -6.67 4.80
N GLU A 74 11.77 -6.01 3.80
CA GLU A 74 13.02 -5.29 3.93
C GLU A 74 12.80 -3.81 4.29
N VAL A 75 11.66 -3.25 3.88
CA VAL A 75 11.32 -1.84 4.07
C VAL A 75 9.85 -1.66 4.43
N TYR A 76 9.59 -0.82 5.43
CA TYR A 76 8.24 -0.44 5.87
C TYR A 76 8.02 1.06 5.60
N LEU A 77 6.96 1.38 4.88
CA LEU A 77 6.53 2.76 4.60
C LEU A 77 5.20 3.04 5.27
N PHE A 78 5.20 3.96 6.25
CA PHE A 78 4.01 4.38 6.97
C PHE A 78 3.47 5.69 6.37
N CYS A 79 2.60 5.56 5.38
CA CYS A 79 2.04 6.67 4.61
C CYS A 79 0.64 7.07 5.11
N PHE A 80 0.47 7.11 6.44
CA PHE A 80 -0.77 7.49 7.09
C PHE A 80 -1.02 9.01 7.03
N SER A 81 -2.29 9.41 7.01
CA SER A 81 -2.64 10.81 7.32
C SER A 81 -2.41 11.10 8.81
N PRO A 82 -2.28 12.38 9.22
CA PRO A 82 -2.12 12.73 10.64
C PRO A 82 -3.18 12.11 11.54
N THR A 83 -4.45 12.08 11.09
CA THR A 83 -5.56 11.46 11.83
C THR A 83 -5.41 9.94 11.91
N GLN A 84 -4.95 9.27 10.84
CA GLN A 84 -4.71 7.83 10.83
C GLN A 84 -3.54 7.42 11.73
N ILE A 85 -2.52 8.27 11.86
CA ILE A 85 -1.39 8.04 12.78
C ILE A 85 -1.88 7.92 14.22
N GLU A 86 -2.80 8.80 14.65
CA GLU A 86 -3.36 8.73 16.01
C GLU A 86 -4.12 7.43 16.28
N PHE A 87 -4.78 6.86 15.27
CA PHE A 87 -5.44 5.55 15.38
C PHE A 87 -4.44 4.40 15.39
N ALA A 88 -3.36 4.48 14.60
CA ALA A 88 -2.34 3.44 14.53
C ALA A 88 -1.47 3.34 15.80
N LEU A 89 -1.40 4.41 16.59
CA LEU A 89 -0.63 4.47 17.84
C LEU A 89 -1.40 4.03 19.10
N LYS A 90 -2.70 3.74 18.97
CA LYS A 90 -3.56 3.27 20.06
C LYS A 90 -3.70 1.75 20.02
#